data_AF-A0A804I8N8-F1
#
_entry.id   AF-A0A804I8N8-F1
#
_cell.length_a   1.000
_cell.length_b   1.000
_cell.length_c   1.000
_cell.angle_alpha   90.00
_cell.angle_beta   90.00
_cell.angle_gamma   90.00
#
_symmetry.space_group_name_H-M   'P 1'
#
loop_
_entity.id
_entity.type
_entity.pdbx_description
1 polymer ?
#
loop_
_entity_poly.entity_id
_entity_poly.type
_entity_poly.pdbx_seq_one_letter_code
_entity_poly.pdbx_strand_id
1 'polypeptide(L)'
;MTESDHVFGKLPDHLLIEIFVRVPICEWSQVSCVNKHWAAIFRGESFWQTAVIRTWPFACQRKRWPGPIPRGSGRRRYAALYVSEHIIASNGEIDELLGHAYLYLKEQLELSTMTPPSSILHGTMIDQFIACGRSRDKAHELASEIWLAVINNLEENQHTFLLLKRLAQEGDFFLPFPYTRSYKVLCRVFEKLFTDFRDCLSREDYYDVLACAKSRFRPIPSTWLGY
;
A
#
# COMPACT_ATOMS: atom_id res chain seq x y z
N MET A 1 24.74 17.07 34.85
CA MET A 1 24.89 16.50 33.49
C MET A 1 25.91 15.38 33.61
N THR A 2 25.40 14.16 33.72
CA THR A 2 26.16 12.96 34.13
C THR A 2 26.83 12.29 32.93
N GLU A 3 27.97 11.63 33.17
CA GLU A 3 28.84 10.90 32.22
C GLU A 3 28.16 9.91 31.25
N SER A 4 26.86 9.63 31.40
CA SER A 4 26.08 8.69 30.60
C SER A 4 25.94 9.08 29.12
N ASP A 5 26.01 10.37 28.78
CA ASP A 5 25.85 10.85 27.39
C ASP A 5 27.05 10.50 26.49
N HIS A 6 28.16 10.00 27.06
CA HIS A 6 29.39 9.74 26.31
C HIS A 6 29.56 8.31 25.78
N VAL A 7 28.77 7.34 26.22
CA VAL A 7 29.01 5.93 25.83
C VAL A 7 28.60 5.70 24.37
N PHE A 8 27.39 6.10 23.99
CA PHE A 8 26.92 5.93 22.61
C PHE A 8 27.58 6.88 21.61
N GLY A 9 27.98 8.08 22.04
CA GLY A 9 28.67 9.04 21.16
C GLY A 9 30.07 8.61 20.73
N LYS A 10 30.64 7.58 21.35
CA LYS A 10 31.96 7.02 21.00
C LYS A 10 31.87 5.74 20.16
N LEU A 11 30.67 5.17 20.00
CA LEU A 11 30.50 3.94 19.23
C LEU A 11 30.56 4.24 17.72
N PRO A 12 31.22 3.39 16.92
CA PRO A 12 31.12 3.45 15.47
C PRO A 12 29.69 3.22 14.96
N ASP A 13 29.35 3.84 13.83
CA ASP A 13 28.01 3.77 13.21
C ASP A 13 27.49 2.35 13.02
N HIS A 14 28.34 1.39 12.65
CA HIS A 14 27.90 0.00 12.45
C HIS A 14 27.42 -0.66 13.76
N LEU A 15 28.02 -0.33 14.91
CA LEU A 15 27.54 -0.80 16.22
C LEU A 15 26.26 -0.08 16.63
N LEU A 16 26.16 1.23 16.37
CA LEU A 16 24.94 1.99 16.61
C LEU A 16 23.77 1.45 15.79
N ILE A 17 23.98 1.14 14.50
CA ILE A 17 22.99 0.51 13.64
C ILE A 17 22.54 -0.81 14.25
N GLU A 18 23.46 -1.71 14.61
CA GLU A 18 23.13 -2.99 15.25
C GLU A 18 22.29 -2.81 16.52
N ILE A 19 22.62 -1.83 17.36
CA ILE A 19 21.84 -1.54 18.57
C ILE A 19 20.44 -1.03 18.20
N PHE A 20 20.34 -0.07 17.28
CA PHE A 20 19.07 0.56 16.93
C PHE A 20 18.10 -0.40 16.23
N VAL A 21 18.58 -1.31 15.36
CA VAL A 21 17.70 -2.30 14.71
C VAL A 21 17.15 -3.35 15.68
N ARG A 22 17.64 -3.41 16.92
CA ARG A 22 17.11 -4.26 18.01
C ARG A 22 15.98 -3.60 18.80
N VAL A 23 15.86 -2.29 18.70
CA VAL A 23 14.77 -1.52 19.32
C VAL A 23 13.47 -1.79 18.57
N PRO A 24 12.29 -1.86 19.23
CA PRO A 24 11.01 -1.94 18.55
C PRO A 24 10.80 -0.83 17.51
N ILE A 25 10.24 -1.15 16.35
CA ILE A 25 10.07 -0.19 15.25
C ILE A 25 9.22 1.03 15.64
N CYS A 26 8.25 0.86 16.54
CA CYS A 26 7.41 1.95 17.04
C CYS A 26 8.21 3.05 17.77
N GLU A 27 9.40 2.74 18.28
CA GLU A 27 10.27 3.68 18.98
C GLU A 27 11.32 4.33 18.06
N TRP A 28 11.49 3.84 16.83
CA TRP A 28 12.55 4.31 15.92
C TRP A 28 12.44 5.80 15.59
N SER A 29 11.22 6.33 15.52
CA SER A 29 10.99 7.77 15.33
C SER A 29 11.60 8.57 16.49
N GLN A 30 11.36 8.16 17.72
CA GLN A 30 11.88 8.79 18.93
C GLN A 30 13.41 8.68 19.02
N VAL A 31 13.96 7.49 18.75
CA VAL A 31 15.42 7.28 18.71
C VAL A 31 16.07 8.18 17.66
N SER A 32 15.48 8.30 16.47
CA SER A 32 16.02 9.16 15.41
C SER A 32 16.06 10.64 15.78
N CYS A 33 15.26 11.08 16.76
CA CYS A 33 15.17 12.46 17.21
C CYS A 33 16.17 12.84 18.32
N VAL A 34 16.93 11.88 18.87
CA VAL A 34 17.84 12.13 20.01
C VAL A 34 18.93 13.14 19.66
N ASN A 35 19.57 13.00 18.50
CA ASN A 35 20.56 13.96 18.00
C ASN A 35 20.71 13.89 16.48
N LYS A 36 21.42 14.87 15.89
CA LYS A 36 21.62 14.98 14.43
C LYS A 36 22.35 13.80 13.82
N HIS A 37 23.30 13.19 14.55
CA HIS A 37 24.08 12.06 14.07
C HIS A 37 23.21 10.80 13.96
N TRP A 38 22.38 10.53 14.98
CA TRP A 38 21.43 9.41 14.97
C TRP A 38 20.39 9.61 13.86
N ALA A 39 19.85 10.82 13.72
CA ALA A 39 18.95 11.15 12.62
C ALA A 39 19.59 10.87 11.24
N ALA A 40 20.90 11.11 11.09
CA ALA A 40 21.63 10.81 9.86
C ALA A 40 21.77 9.29 9.62
N ILE A 41 22.01 8.50 10.67
CA ILE A 41 22.04 7.03 10.59
C ILE A 41 20.70 6.48 10.07
N PHE A 42 19.57 6.94 10.62
CA PHE A 42 18.22 6.51 10.19
C PHE A 42 17.86 6.96 8.76
N ARG A 43 18.52 7.98 8.22
CA ARG A 43 18.39 8.36 6.80
C ARG A 43 19.30 7.54 5.88
N GLY A 44 20.32 6.88 6.44
CA GLY A 44 21.29 6.10 5.70
C GLY A 44 20.73 4.75 5.23
N GLU A 45 21.14 4.34 4.04
CA GLU A 45 20.72 3.07 3.43
C GLU A 45 21.22 1.85 4.23
N SER A 46 22.40 1.93 4.85
CA SER A 46 22.99 0.86 5.65
C SER A 46 22.09 0.43 6.81
N PHE A 47 21.47 1.39 7.51
CA PHE A 47 20.54 1.11 8.61
C PHE A 47 19.37 0.25 8.13
N TRP A 48 18.72 0.67 7.05
CA TRP A 48 17.55 -0.05 6.52
C TRP A 48 17.90 -1.40 5.90
N GLN A 49 19.08 -1.52 5.28
CA GLN A 49 19.57 -2.81 4.79
C GLN A 49 19.79 -3.80 5.92
N THR A 50 20.45 -3.37 7.01
CA THR A 50 20.63 -4.19 8.21
C THR A 50 19.30 -4.58 8.83
N ALA A 51 18.36 -3.62 8.92
CA ALA A 51 17.01 -3.88 9.43
C ALA A 51 16.26 -4.95 8.62
N VAL A 52 16.32 -4.87 7.28
CA VAL A 52 15.70 -5.86 6.39
C VAL A 52 16.35 -7.24 6.55
N ILE A 53 17.69 -7.32 6.54
CA ILE A 53 18.41 -8.60 6.67
C ILE A 53 18.10 -9.26 8.01
N ARG A 54 17.99 -8.47 9.08
CA ARG A 54 17.65 -8.97 10.41
C ARG A 54 16.23 -9.49 10.51
N THR A 55 15.26 -8.75 9.96
CA THR A 55 13.83 -9.06 10.11
C THR A 55 13.39 -10.15 9.13
N TRP A 56 13.87 -10.08 7.88
CA TRP A 56 13.54 -11.01 6.81
C TRP A 56 14.81 -11.53 6.13
N PRO A 57 15.58 -12.43 6.78
CA PRO A 57 16.86 -12.91 6.26
C PRO A 57 16.75 -13.63 4.91
N PHE A 58 15.58 -14.21 4.62
CA PHE A 58 15.29 -14.91 3.36
C PHE A 58 14.71 -13.99 2.28
N ALA A 59 14.48 -12.70 2.56
CA ALA A 59 13.97 -11.78 1.55
C ALA A 59 14.98 -11.62 0.40
N CYS A 60 14.49 -11.79 -0.83
CA CYS A 60 15.29 -11.83 -2.05
C CYS A 60 16.37 -10.74 -2.12
N GLN A 61 17.64 -11.06 -2.34
CA GLN A 61 18.70 -10.03 -2.41
C GLN A 61 18.86 -9.38 -3.80
N ARG A 62 17.98 -9.70 -4.78
CA ARG A 62 18.09 -9.18 -6.15
C ARG A 62 17.95 -7.66 -6.21
N LYS A 63 19.00 -6.95 -6.61
CA LYS A 63 19.01 -5.47 -6.64
C LYS A 63 17.95 -4.83 -7.56
N ARG A 64 17.43 -5.58 -8.54
CA ARG A 64 16.38 -5.11 -9.48
C ARG A 64 15.45 -6.26 -9.86
N TRP A 65 14.20 -5.93 -10.15
CA TRP A 65 13.25 -6.78 -10.88
C TRP A 65 12.70 -6.01 -12.10
N PRO A 66 12.24 -6.71 -13.14
CA PRO A 66 11.65 -6.08 -14.31
C PRO A 66 10.29 -5.45 -14.00
N GLY A 67 9.82 -4.56 -14.86
CA GLY A 67 8.49 -3.92 -14.77
C GLY A 67 8.51 -2.47 -14.28
N PRO A 68 7.33 -1.82 -14.26
CA PRO A 68 7.19 -0.38 -14.01
C PRO A 68 7.29 0.04 -12.53
N ILE A 69 7.12 -0.86 -11.57
CA ILE A 69 7.15 -0.56 -10.13
C ILE A 69 8.54 -0.87 -9.58
N PRO A 70 9.35 0.15 -9.23
CA PRO A 70 10.70 -0.06 -8.75
C PRO A 70 10.72 -0.52 -7.29
N ARG A 71 11.77 -1.28 -6.95
CA ARG A 71 12.06 -1.74 -5.59
C ARG A 71 12.46 -0.61 -4.61
N GLY A 72 12.88 0.55 -5.13
CA GLY A 72 13.22 1.73 -4.31
C GLY A 72 14.38 1.54 -3.33
N SER A 73 14.40 2.38 -2.29
CA SER A 73 15.42 2.39 -1.22
C SER A 73 15.19 1.28 -0.19
N GLY A 74 16.18 1.04 0.67
CA GLY A 74 16.10 0.10 1.79
C GLY A 74 14.92 0.41 2.71
N ARG A 75 14.62 1.70 2.93
CA ARG A 75 13.44 2.13 3.70
C ARG A 75 12.13 1.71 3.03
N ARG A 76 12.00 1.94 1.72
CA ARG A 76 10.81 1.51 0.95
C ARG A 76 10.68 -0.01 1.00
N ARG A 77 11.78 -0.72 0.85
CA ARG A 77 11.84 -2.18 0.91
C ARG A 77 11.40 -2.71 2.28
N TYR A 78 11.87 -2.11 3.37
CA TYR A 78 11.43 -2.46 4.71
C TYR A 78 9.92 -2.29 4.86
N ALA A 79 9.37 -1.16 4.41
CA ALA A 79 7.93 -0.92 4.44
C ALA A 79 7.15 -1.93 3.59
N ALA A 80 7.64 -2.28 2.40
CA ALA A 80 7.00 -3.26 1.53
C ALA A 80 6.94 -4.66 2.18
N LEU A 81 8.06 -5.12 2.77
CA LEU A 81 8.09 -6.40 3.47
C LEU A 81 7.16 -6.40 4.68
N TYR A 82 7.14 -5.31 5.45
CA TYR A 82 6.23 -5.15 6.59
C TYR A 82 4.76 -5.27 6.16
N VAL A 83 4.36 -4.54 5.12
CA VAL A 83 3.01 -4.60 4.56
C VAL A 83 2.69 -6.01 4.04
N SER A 84 3.62 -6.63 3.32
CA SER A 84 3.40 -7.98 2.78
C SER A 84 3.20 -9.02 3.87
N GLU A 85 3.83 -8.86 5.03
CA GLU A 85 3.70 -9.79 6.15
C GLU A 85 2.43 -9.54 6.97
N HIS A 86 2.07 -8.27 7.20
CA HIS A 86 1.04 -7.91 8.20
C HIS A 86 -0.31 -7.51 7.59
N ILE A 87 -0.34 -7.08 6.33
CA ILE A 87 -1.54 -6.51 5.70
C ILE A 87 -2.04 -7.40 4.56
N ILE A 88 -1.13 -7.96 3.77
CA ILE A 88 -1.49 -8.80 2.62
C ILE A 88 -1.59 -10.25 3.11
N ALA A 89 -2.79 -10.83 3.07
CA ALA A 89 -3.02 -12.22 3.42
C ALA A 89 -2.43 -13.15 2.35
N SER A 90 -1.19 -13.59 2.54
CA SER A 90 -0.51 -14.53 1.63
C SER A 90 -0.01 -15.73 2.42
N ASN A 91 -0.89 -16.68 2.81
CA ASN A 91 -0.60 -18.03 3.34
C ASN A 91 0.72 -18.26 4.13
N GLY A 92 1.22 -17.27 4.88
CA GLY A 92 2.55 -17.30 5.52
C GLY A 92 3.77 -17.03 4.63
N GLU A 93 3.61 -16.85 3.31
CA GLU A 93 4.70 -16.47 2.40
C GLU A 93 4.74 -14.96 2.15
N ILE A 94 5.88 -14.35 2.49
CA ILE A 94 6.15 -12.93 2.28
C ILE A 94 6.61 -12.71 0.83
N ASP A 95 5.76 -12.07 0.03
CA ASP A 95 6.10 -11.64 -1.32
C ASP A 95 6.35 -10.12 -1.34
N GLU A 96 7.64 -9.76 -1.33
CA GLU A 96 8.08 -8.38 -1.37
C GLU A 96 7.45 -7.59 -2.53
N LEU A 97 7.22 -8.24 -3.69
CA LEU A 97 6.63 -7.58 -4.85
C LEU A 97 5.20 -7.09 -4.55
N LEU A 98 4.42 -7.88 -3.80
CA LEU A 98 3.06 -7.50 -3.39
C LEU A 98 3.09 -6.29 -2.46
N GLY A 99 4.04 -6.25 -1.53
CA GLY A 99 4.28 -5.10 -0.66
C GLY A 99 4.58 -3.81 -1.44
N HIS A 100 5.43 -3.89 -2.47
CA HIS A 100 5.74 -2.71 -3.30
C HIS A 100 4.57 -2.28 -4.16
N ALA A 101 3.78 -3.23 -4.68
CA ALA A 101 2.59 -2.93 -5.46
C ALA A 101 1.49 -2.28 -4.59
N TYR A 102 1.34 -2.73 -3.33
CA TYR A 102 0.48 -2.07 -2.34
C TYR A 102 0.94 -0.63 -2.07
N LEU A 103 2.23 -0.42 -1.77
CA LEU A 103 2.75 0.92 -1.48
C LEU A 103 2.59 1.84 -2.70
N TYR A 104 2.89 1.33 -3.89
CA TYR A 104 2.67 2.06 -5.15
C TYR A 104 1.21 2.50 -5.29
N LEU A 105 0.26 1.59 -5.17
CA LEU A 105 -1.16 1.93 -5.33
C LEU A 105 -1.62 2.92 -4.26
N LYS A 106 -1.25 2.69 -3.00
CA LYS A 106 -1.59 3.59 -1.89
C LYS A 106 -1.05 5.00 -2.11
N GLU A 107 0.23 5.14 -2.49
CA GLU A 107 0.86 6.43 -2.79
C GLU A 107 0.16 7.16 -3.94
N GLN A 108 -0.20 6.44 -5.01
CA GLN A 108 -0.91 7.06 -6.14
C GLN A 108 -2.29 7.59 -5.75
N LEU A 109 -3.00 6.89 -4.86
CA LEU A 109 -4.33 7.27 -4.40
C LEU A 109 -4.32 8.38 -3.33
N GLU A 110 -3.35 8.37 -2.41
CA GLU A 110 -3.29 9.32 -1.29
C GLU A 110 -2.49 10.59 -1.58
N LEU A 111 -1.38 10.50 -2.33
CA LEU A 111 -0.42 11.61 -2.45
C LEU A 111 -0.48 12.33 -3.80
N SER A 112 -1.12 11.75 -4.81
CA SER A 112 -1.16 12.36 -6.15
C SER A 112 -2.20 13.48 -6.21
N THR A 113 -1.75 14.70 -6.50
CA THR A 113 -2.60 15.86 -6.77
C THR A 113 -3.47 15.66 -8.02
N MET A 114 -3.03 14.80 -8.95
CA MET A 114 -3.81 14.31 -10.09
C MET A 114 -3.65 12.79 -10.20
N THR A 115 -4.43 12.06 -9.41
CA THR A 115 -4.48 10.60 -9.45
C THR A 115 -4.74 10.11 -10.87
N PRO A 116 -3.88 9.23 -11.44
CA PRO A 116 -4.16 8.60 -12.72
C PRO A 116 -5.48 7.80 -12.67
N PRO A 117 -6.16 7.62 -13.81
CA PRO A 117 -7.32 6.73 -13.89
C PRO A 117 -7.02 5.36 -13.29
N SER A 118 -7.98 4.77 -12.58
CA SER A 118 -7.78 3.48 -11.90
C SER A 118 -7.42 2.34 -12.84
N SER A 119 -7.82 2.45 -14.12
CA SER A 119 -7.46 1.51 -15.18
C SER A 119 -5.95 1.52 -15.47
N ILE A 120 -5.31 2.69 -15.45
CA ILE A 120 -3.85 2.83 -15.62
C ILE A 120 -3.12 2.25 -14.41
N LEU A 121 -3.59 2.56 -13.20
CA LEU A 121 -3.01 2.03 -11.96
C LEU A 121 -3.11 0.50 -11.91
N HIS A 122 -4.28 -0.04 -12.26
CA HIS A 122 -4.48 -1.49 -12.34
C HIS A 122 -3.60 -2.12 -13.40
N GLY A 123 -3.56 -1.56 -14.62
CA GLY A 123 -2.71 -2.07 -15.69
C GLY A 123 -1.22 -2.04 -15.36
N THR A 124 -0.75 -1.02 -14.64
CA THR A 124 0.64 -0.94 -14.17
C THR A 124 0.99 -2.09 -13.23
N MET A 125 0.10 -2.47 -12.32
CA MET A 125 0.31 -3.63 -11.45
C MET A 125 0.27 -4.95 -12.23
N ILE A 126 -0.66 -5.08 -13.19
CA ILE A 126 -0.73 -6.25 -14.08
C ILE A 126 0.60 -6.42 -14.84
N ASP A 127 1.08 -5.37 -15.48
CA ASP A 127 2.33 -5.39 -16.25
C ASP A 127 3.52 -5.72 -15.34
N GLN A 128 3.52 -5.20 -14.10
CA GLN A 128 4.53 -5.52 -13.10
C GLN A 128 4.55 -7.03 -12.76
N PHE A 129 3.39 -7.63 -12.49
CA PHE A 129 3.32 -9.04 -12.15
C PHE A 129 3.71 -9.95 -13.32
N ILE A 130 3.24 -9.64 -14.52
CA ILE A 130 3.58 -10.39 -15.73
C ILE A 130 5.08 -10.28 -16.02
N ALA A 131 5.66 -9.08 -15.94
CA ALA A 131 7.10 -8.87 -16.12
C ALA A 131 7.93 -9.69 -15.10
N CYS A 132 7.42 -9.85 -13.89
CA CYS A 132 8.01 -10.68 -12.84
C CYS A 132 7.67 -12.18 -12.95
N GLY A 133 7.09 -12.62 -14.07
CA GLY A 133 6.85 -14.02 -14.41
C GLY A 133 5.56 -14.63 -13.86
N ARG A 134 4.62 -13.81 -13.37
CA ARG A 134 3.27 -14.30 -13.01
C ARG A 134 2.43 -14.51 -14.27
N SER A 135 1.56 -15.53 -14.25
CA SER A 135 0.57 -15.71 -15.32
C SER A 135 -0.44 -14.55 -15.33
N ARG A 136 -1.18 -14.39 -16.44
CA ARG A 136 -2.23 -13.36 -16.55
C ARG A 136 -3.30 -13.53 -15.46
N ASP A 137 -3.70 -14.77 -15.17
CA ASP A 137 -4.67 -15.07 -14.12
C ASP A 137 -4.14 -14.71 -12.73
N LYS A 138 -2.90 -15.11 -12.44
CA LYS A 138 -2.30 -14.80 -11.13
C LYS A 138 -2.05 -13.30 -10.97
N ALA A 139 -1.64 -12.61 -12.03
CA ALA A 139 -1.49 -11.16 -12.02
C ALA A 139 -2.82 -10.46 -11.69
N HIS A 140 -3.92 -10.90 -12.31
CA HIS A 140 -5.25 -10.35 -12.04
C HIS A 140 -5.73 -10.59 -10.60
N GLU A 141 -5.51 -11.81 -10.08
CA GLU A 141 -5.84 -12.18 -8.71
C GLU A 141 -5.06 -11.31 -7.71
N LEU A 142 -3.73 -11.27 -7.83
CA LEU A 142 -2.86 -10.49 -6.95
C LEU A 142 -3.16 -8.98 -7.01
N ALA A 143 -3.38 -8.43 -8.20
CA ALA A 143 -3.77 -7.03 -8.35
C ALA A 143 -5.12 -6.75 -7.66
N SER A 144 -6.06 -7.69 -7.70
CA SER A 144 -7.35 -7.57 -7.00
C SER A 144 -7.18 -7.59 -5.48
N GLU A 145 -6.35 -8.49 -4.96
CA GLU A 145 -6.02 -8.56 -3.53
C GLU A 145 -5.39 -7.25 -3.04
N ILE A 146 -4.46 -6.68 -3.82
CA ILE A 146 -3.82 -5.41 -3.48
C ILE A 146 -4.83 -4.25 -3.49
N TRP A 147 -5.70 -4.18 -4.49
CA TRP A 147 -6.77 -3.17 -4.51
C TRP A 147 -7.65 -3.24 -3.26
N LEU A 148 -8.08 -4.46 -2.89
CA LEU A 148 -8.89 -4.68 -1.69
C LEU A 148 -8.13 -4.28 -0.43
N ALA A 149 -6.87 -4.70 -0.30
CA ALA A 149 -6.03 -4.35 0.84
C ALA A 149 -5.84 -2.83 0.96
N VAL A 150 -5.59 -2.13 -0.15
CA VAL A 150 -5.43 -0.67 -0.13
C VAL A 150 -6.74 0.01 0.26
N ILE A 151 -7.86 -0.28 -0.42
CA ILE A 151 -9.18 0.32 -0.13
C ILE A 151 -9.59 0.13 1.34
N ASN A 152 -9.32 -1.05 1.90
CA ASN A 152 -9.62 -1.36 3.30
C ASN A 152 -8.80 -0.54 4.31
N ASN A 153 -7.60 -0.09 3.91
CA ASN A 153 -6.66 0.60 4.78
C ASN A 153 -6.49 2.09 4.43
N LEU A 154 -7.37 2.65 3.59
CA LEU A 154 -7.47 4.10 3.39
C LEU A 154 -8.09 4.75 4.63
N GLU A 155 -7.53 5.88 5.05
CA GLU A 155 -8.04 6.67 6.17
C GLU A 155 -9.47 7.17 5.92
N GLU A 156 -10.30 7.22 6.96
CA GLU A 156 -11.67 7.74 6.88
C GLU A 156 -11.68 9.26 6.97
N ASN A 157 -11.46 9.91 5.83
CA ASN A 157 -11.44 11.37 5.73
C ASN A 157 -12.10 11.85 4.43
N GLN A 158 -12.27 13.17 4.30
CA GLN A 158 -12.91 13.79 3.14
C GLN A 158 -12.19 13.47 1.82
N HIS A 159 -10.86 13.35 1.84
CA HIS A 159 -10.08 12.99 0.67
C HIS A 159 -10.43 11.59 0.16
N THR A 160 -10.48 10.60 1.07
CA THR A 160 -10.88 9.22 0.75
C THR A 160 -12.31 9.14 0.23
N PHE A 161 -13.24 9.91 0.79
CA PHE A 161 -14.61 9.98 0.27
C PHE A 161 -14.63 10.42 -1.21
N LEU A 162 -13.97 11.54 -1.53
CA LEU A 162 -13.90 12.07 -2.90
C LEU A 162 -13.20 11.10 -3.85
N LEU A 163 -12.16 10.42 -3.38
CA LEU A 163 -11.46 9.37 -4.13
C LEU A 163 -12.39 8.21 -4.47
N LEU A 164 -13.09 7.65 -3.48
CA LEU A 164 -13.98 6.51 -3.69
C LEU A 164 -15.15 6.88 -4.61
N LYS A 165 -15.72 8.08 -4.45
CA LYS A 165 -16.77 8.59 -5.33
C LYS A 165 -16.29 8.65 -6.79
N ARG A 166 -15.08 9.18 -7.02
CA ARG A 166 -14.44 9.18 -8.34
C ARG A 166 -14.27 7.76 -8.88
N LEU A 167 -13.73 6.84 -8.08
CA LEU A 167 -13.52 5.44 -8.49
C LEU A 167 -14.82 4.70 -8.87
N ALA A 168 -15.94 5.04 -8.21
CA ALA A 168 -17.26 4.49 -8.51
C ALA A 168 -17.84 5.04 -9.82
N GLN A 169 -17.55 6.32 -10.11
CA GLN A 169 -18.02 7.02 -11.31
C GLN A 169 -17.11 6.82 -12.52
N GLU A 170 -15.85 6.42 -12.33
CA GLU A 170 -14.96 6.03 -13.41
C GLU A 170 -15.59 4.91 -14.25
N GLY A 171 -15.93 5.21 -15.50
CA GLY A 171 -16.57 4.25 -16.40
C GLY A 171 -15.75 2.98 -16.55
N ASP A 172 -16.42 1.86 -16.81
CA ASP A 172 -15.74 0.65 -17.26
C ASP A 172 -15.22 0.90 -18.68
N PHE A 173 -13.99 1.37 -18.77
CA PHE A 173 -13.23 1.19 -20.01
C PHE A 173 -13.20 -0.32 -20.25
N PHE A 174 -13.77 -0.78 -21.37
CA PHE A 174 -13.73 -2.18 -21.80
C PHE A 174 -12.29 -2.57 -22.13
N LEU A 175 -11.48 -2.73 -21.08
CA LEU A 175 -10.15 -3.29 -21.18
C LEU A 175 -10.28 -4.80 -21.22
N PRO A 176 -9.50 -5.50 -22.05
CA PRO A 176 -9.49 -6.95 -22.07
C PRO A 176 -8.93 -7.49 -20.74
N PHE A 177 -9.36 -8.68 -20.35
CA PHE A 177 -8.71 -9.43 -19.29
C PHE A 177 -7.19 -9.53 -19.56
N PRO A 178 -6.28 -9.35 -18.58
CA PRO A 178 -6.52 -9.17 -17.14
C PRO A 178 -6.61 -7.70 -16.67
N TYR A 179 -6.73 -6.74 -17.59
CA TYR A 179 -6.63 -5.30 -17.30
C TYR A 179 -7.94 -4.68 -16.77
N THR A 180 -9.05 -5.41 -16.81
CA THR A 180 -10.28 -5.01 -16.13
C THR A 180 -10.15 -5.26 -14.63
N ARG A 181 -10.57 -4.30 -13.78
CA ARG A 181 -10.65 -4.54 -12.33
C ARG A 181 -11.68 -5.63 -12.04
N SER A 182 -11.42 -6.47 -11.05
CA SER A 182 -12.37 -7.52 -10.67
C SER A 182 -13.63 -6.95 -10.04
N TYR A 183 -14.73 -7.69 -10.20
CA TYR A 183 -16.02 -7.35 -9.61
C TYR A 183 -15.93 -7.12 -8.09
N LYS A 184 -15.08 -7.89 -7.38
CA LYS A 184 -14.88 -7.75 -5.93
C LYS A 184 -14.32 -6.37 -5.56
N VAL A 185 -13.33 -5.88 -6.33
CA VAL A 185 -12.75 -4.55 -6.12
C VAL A 185 -13.79 -3.45 -6.34
N LEU A 186 -14.54 -3.55 -7.44
CA LEU A 186 -15.62 -2.58 -7.72
C LEU A 186 -16.67 -2.59 -6.61
N CYS A 187 -17.15 -3.77 -6.23
CA CYS A 187 -18.13 -3.96 -5.15
C CYS A 187 -17.65 -3.31 -3.84
N ARG A 188 -16.37 -3.48 -3.49
CA ARG A 188 -15.81 -2.93 -2.25
C ARG A 188 -15.79 -1.40 -2.21
N VAL A 189 -15.60 -0.73 -3.35
CA VAL A 189 -15.68 0.74 -3.43
C VAL A 189 -17.08 1.22 -3.07
N PHE A 190 -18.11 0.62 -3.67
CA PHE A 190 -19.50 0.98 -3.40
C PHE A 190 -19.90 0.64 -1.98
N GLU A 191 -19.43 -0.49 -1.45
CA GLU A 191 -19.67 -0.86 -0.07
C GLU A 191 -19.15 0.22 0.89
N LYS A 192 -17.89 0.66 0.79
CA LYS A 192 -17.37 1.75 1.65
C LYS A 192 -18.17 3.04 1.49
N LEU A 193 -18.58 3.41 0.27
CA LEU A 193 -19.39 4.62 0.04
C LEU A 193 -20.76 4.54 0.73
N PHE A 194 -21.44 3.40 0.66
CA PHE A 194 -22.78 3.22 1.20
C PHE A 194 -22.83 2.80 2.67
N THR A 195 -21.69 2.46 3.26
CA THR A 195 -21.57 2.11 4.68
C THR A 195 -20.78 3.19 5.40
N ASP A 196 -19.45 3.16 5.30
CA ASP A 196 -18.52 4.03 6.03
C ASP A 196 -18.72 5.53 5.73
N PHE A 197 -19.04 5.88 4.48
CA PHE A 197 -19.21 7.28 4.05
C PHE A 197 -20.65 7.68 3.74
N ARG A 198 -21.65 6.92 4.21
CA ARG A 198 -23.06 7.18 3.89
C ARG A 198 -23.47 8.61 4.22
N ASP A 199 -23.07 9.10 5.39
CA ASP A 199 -23.44 10.43 5.89
C ASP A 199 -22.74 11.58 5.15
N CYS A 200 -21.71 11.26 4.36
CA CYS A 200 -21.02 12.24 3.51
C CYS A 200 -21.73 12.46 2.16
N LEU A 201 -22.66 11.57 1.77
CA LEU A 201 -23.38 11.69 0.51
C LEU A 201 -24.48 12.76 0.61
N SER A 202 -24.39 13.78 -0.23
CA SER A 202 -25.53 14.64 -0.51
C SER A 202 -26.67 13.82 -1.15
N ARG A 203 -27.89 14.37 -1.15
CA ARG A 203 -29.02 13.69 -1.80
C ARG A 203 -28.76 13.41 -3.28
N GLU A 204 -28.13 14.33 -3.99
CA GLU A 204 -27.77 14.18 -5.41
C GLU A 204 -26.69 13.12 -5.57
N ASP A 205 -25.63 13.19 -4.76
CA ASP A 205 -24.53 12.23 -4.77
C ASP A 205 -25.00 10.80 -4.53
N TYR A 206 -25.93 10.62 -3.58
CA TYR A 206 -26.49 9.31 -3.27
C TYR A 206 -27.18 8.69 -4.49
N TYR A 207 -28.02 9.45 -5.20
CA TYR A 207 -28.72 8.93 -6.38
C TYR A 207 -27.78 8.66 -7.55
N ASP A 208 -26.76 9.51 -7.76
CA ASP A 208 -25.76 9.31 -8.80
C ASP A 208 -24.94 8.03 -8.56
N VAL A 209 -24.40 7.86 -7.34
CA VAL A 209 -23.63 6.67 -6.97
C VAL A 209 -24.54 5.43 -7.02
N LEU A 210 -25.80 5.53 -6.59
CA LEU A 210 -26.75 4.42 -6.66
C LEU A 210 -27.11 4.04 -8.10
N ALA A 211 -27.22 5.00 -9.01
CA ALA A 211 -27.45 4.73 -10.43
C ALA A 211 -26.24 3.99 -11.04
N CYS A 212 -25.01 4.43 -10.71
CA CYS A 212 -23.78 3.72 -11.09
C CYS A 212 -23.74 2.30 -10.52
N ALA A 213 -24.18 2.10 -9.28
CA ALA A 213 -24.26 0.76 -8.70
C ALA A 213 -25.28 -0.12 -9.44
N LYS A 214 -26.48 0.40 -9.75
CA LYS A 214 -27.56 -0.34 -10.45
C LYS A 214 -27.21 -0.76 -11.87
N SER A 215 -26.34 -0.01 -12.54
CA SER A 215 -25.88 -0.37 -13.90
C SER A 215 -24.86 -1.51 -13.88
N ARG A 216 -24.12 -1.67 -12.78
CA ARG A 216 -23.05 -2.67 -12.63
C ARG A 216 -23.46 -3.92 -11.86
N PHE A 217 -24.37 -3.76 -10.90
CA PHE A 217 -24.72 -4.80 -9.93
C PHE A 217 -26.22 -5.08 -9.97
N ARG A 218 -26.57 -6.35 -10.21
CA ARG A 218 -27.95 -6.84 -10.12
C ARG A 218 -27.95 -8.24 -9.49
N PRO A 219 -28.53 -8.41 -8.28
CA PRO A 219 -29.15 -7.41 -7.41
C PRO A 219 -28.12 -6.51 -6.69
N ILE A 220 -28.58 -5.37 -6.16
CA ILE A 220 -27.80 -4.56 -5.23
C ILE A 220 -27.88 -5.18 -3.83
N PRO A 221 -26.76 -5.28 -3.08
CA PRO A 221 -26.77 -5.74 -1.69
C PRO A 221 -27.69 -4.88 -0.81
N SER A 222 -28.57 -5.51 -0.02
CA SER A 222 -29.49 -4.81 0.88
C SER A 222 -28.77 -3.97 1.94
N THR A 223 -27.59 -4.44 2.38
CA THR A 223 -26.72 -3.74 3.33
C THR A 223 -26.32 -2.34 2.87
N TRP A 224 -26.20 -2.12 1.54
CA TRP A 224 -25.89 -0.80 0.98
C TRP A 224 -27.05 0.19 1.11
N LEU A 225 -28.28 -0.31 1.22
CA LEU A 225 -29.49 0.51 1.31
C LEU A 225 -29.87 0.82 2.78
N GLY A 226 -29.15 0.27 3.75
CA GLY A 226 -29.41 0.48 5.17
C GLY A 226 -30.54 -0.36 5.75
N TYR A 227 -30.89 -1.46 5.09
CA TYR A 227 -31.78 -2.49 5.62
C TYR A 227 -31.00 -3.57 6.39
#